data_AF-A0A9D6IBB9-F1
#
_entry.id   AF-A0A9D6IBB9-F1
#
_cell.length_a   1.000
_cell.length_b   1.000
_cell.length_c   1.000
_cell.angle_alpha   90.00
_cell.angle_beta   90.00
_cell.angle_gamma   90.00
#
_symmetry.space_group_name_H-M   'P 1'
#
loop_
_entity.id
_entity.type
_entity.pdbx_description
1 polymer ?
#
loop_
_entity_poly.entity_id
_entity_poly.type
_entity_poly.pdbx_seq_one_letter_code
_entity_poly.pdbx_strand_id
1 'polypeptide(L)'
;MGNALGLSLLAVLLASYIKGVIGFGFPTISTPFLALFVDLRTAIVVLIFPNLVMDGIQTLRKPALLETLQRHWVLYLCGIAGTYLGTQLLVWFPSEKLLLVLGVVVLVFVAVNVSRLRLRVAPRLERYLSPPIGLFAGVLGGVTNVPGTQLVLYFYALGMGKDEFIRSIAFSFLVYKLAQFISVISFGLLT
;
A
#
# COMPACT_ATOMS: atom_id res chain seq x y z
N MET A 1 -11.36 4.23 28.07
CA MET A 1 -10.16 4.61 27.29
C MET A 1 -9.03 3.57 27.36
N GLY A 2 -8.76 2.91 28.51
CA GLY A 2 -7.66 1.93 28.63
C GLY A 2 -7.75 0.70 27.70
N ASN A 3 -8.93 0.07 27.57
CA ASN A 3 -9.09 -1.13 26.72
C ASN A 3 -8.93 -0.84 25.21
N ALA A 4 -9.32 0.36 24.77
CA ALA A 4 -9.19 0.77 23.37
C ALA A 4 -7.72 0.93 22.95
N LEU A 5 -6.90 1.54 23.82
CA LEU A 5 -5.47 1.70 23.57
C LEU A 5 -4.73 0.36 23.57
N GLY A 6 -5.11 -0.56 24.48
CA GLY A 6 -4.54 -1.91 24.54
C GLY A 6 -4.78 -2.71 23.26
N LEU A 7 -6.00 -2.65 22.71
CA LEU A 7 -6.36 -3.30 21.46
C LEU A 7 -5.58 -2.71 20.26
N SER A 8 -5.44 -1.39 20.19
CA SER A 8 -4.62 -0.68 19.18
C SER A 8 -3.16 -1.08 19.21
N LEU A 9 -2.57 -1.18 20.40
CA LEU A 9 -1.18 -1.60 20.52
C LEU A 9 -1.00 -3.05 20.04
N LEU A 10 -1.90 -3.95 20.45
CA LEU A 10 -1.88 -5.36 20.04
C LEU A 10 -1.99 -5.54 18.54
N ALA A 11 -2.89 -4.81 17.89
CA ALA A 11 -3.05 -4.90 16.43
C ALA A 11 -1.86 -4.32 15.67
N VAL A 12 -1.29 -3.21 16.14
CA VAL A 12 -0.06 -2.65 15.55
C VAL A 12 1.11 -3.62 15.72
N LEU A 13 1.24 -4.27 16.88
CA LEU A 13 2.25 -5.29 17.13
C LEU A 13 2.06 -6.51 16.21
N LEU A 14 0.83 -7.01 16.07
CA LEU A 14 0.51 -8.10 15.14
C LEU A 14 0.79 -7.71 13.69
N ALA A 15 0.38 -6.52 13.25
CA ALA A 15 0.63 -6.02 11.90
C ALA A 15 2.14 -5.88 11.64
N SER A 16 2.90 -5.43 12.63
CA SER A 16 4.36 -5.29 12.56
C SER A 16 5.04 -6.65 12.54
N TYR A 17 4.55 -7.63 13.31
CA TYR A 17 5.01 -9.01 13.27
C TYR A 17 4.73 -9.66 11.91
N ILE A 18 3.52 -9.52 11.38
CA ILE A 18 3.14 -10.02 10.06
C ILE A 18 4.02 -9.38 8.98
N LYS A 19 4.31 -8.07 9.05
CA LYS A 19 5.26 -7.42 8.15
C LYS A 19 6.69 -7.93 8.35
N GLY A 20 7.10 -8.26 9.57
CA GLY A 20 8.40 -8.87 9.86
C GLY A 20 8.55 -10.28 9.27
N VAL A 21 7.46 -11.07 9.27
CA VAL A 21 7.45 -12.46 8.77
C VAL A 21 7.24 -12.52 7.25
N ILE A 22 6.32 -11.72 6.72
CA ILE A 22 5.86 -11.77 5.33
C ILE A 22 6.57 -10.72 4.45
N GLY A 23 7.13 -9.67 5.04
CA GLY A 23 7.77 -8.54 4.34
C GLY A 23 6.79 -7.44 3.96
N PHE A 24 5.48 -7.68 3.97
CA PHE A 24 4.43 -6.71 3.62
C PHE A 24 3.18 -6.90 4.50
N GLY A 25 2.23 -5.96 4.43
CA GLY A 25 0.92 -6.12 5.08
C GLY A 25 0.69 -5.30 6.35
N PHE A 26 1.69 -4.55 6.85
CA PHE A 26 1.46 -3.60 7.94
C PHE A 26 0.30 -2.65 7.64
N PRO A 27 0.30 -1.84 6.56
CA PRO A 27 -0.78 -0.88 6.32
C PRO A 27 -2.12 -1.57 6.04
N THR A 28 -2.10 -2.77 5.45
CA THR A 28 -3.29 -3.60 5.18
C THR A 28 -4.04 -3.96 6.45
N ILE A 29 -3.34 -4.09 7.59
CA ILE A 29 -3.93 -4.45 8.88
C ILE A 29 -4.06 -3.22 9.77
N SER A 30 -3.02 -2.39 9.86
CA SER A 30 -2.98 -1.25 10.78
C SER A 30 -3.96 -0.14 10.38
N THR A 31 -4.20 0.08 9.09
CA THR A 31 -5.14 1.12 8.63
C THR A 31 -6.59 0.83 9.01
N PRO A 32 -7.20 -0.31 8.60
CA PRO A 32 -8.58 -0.59 9.00
C PRO A 32 -8.70 -0.68 10.52
N PHE A 33 -7.67 -1.16 11.22
CA PHE A 33 -7.69 -1.23 12.67
C PHE A 33 -7.72 0.15 13.32
N LEU A 34 -6.82 1.06 12.96
CA LEU A 34 -6.83 2.42 13.49
C LEU A 34 -8.10 3.19 13.12
N ALA A 35 -8.63 2.94 11.92
CA ALA A 35 -9.87 3.56 11.45
C ALA A 35 -11.13 3.15 12.25
N LEU A 36 -11.03 2.16 13.15
CA LEU A 36 -12.08 1.84 14.13
C LEU A 36 -12.10 2.81 15.33
N PHE A 37 -11.00 3.51 15.59
CA PHE A 37 -10.82 4.38 16.75
C PHE A 37 -10.74 5.85 16.39
N VAL A 38 -10.20 6.16 15.20
CA VAL A 38 -10.09 7.51 14.65
C VAL A 38 -10.68 7.53 13.25
N ASP A 39 -10.96 8.70 12.72
CA ASP A 39 -11.37 8.81 11.31
C ASP A 39 -10.25 8.31 10.38
N LEU A 40 -10.65 7.81 9.21
CA LEU A 40 -9.72 7.20 8.26
C LEU A 40 -8.62 8.16 7.81
N ARG A 41 -8.92 9.46 7.67
CA ARG A 41 -7.92 10.46 7.27
C ARG A 41 -6.83 10.58 8.34
N THR A 42 -7.20 10.71 9.60
CA THR A 42 -6.27 10.73 10.74
C THR A 42 -5.45 9.44 10.80
N ALA A 43 -6.09 8.27 10.67
CA ALA A 43 -5.39 6.99 10.64
C ALA A 43 -4.31 6.95 9.53
N ILE A 44 -4.65 7.44 8.34
CA ILE A 44 -3.73 7.48 7.20
C ILE A 44 -2.54 8.37 7.49
N VAL A 45 -2.77 9.60 7.97
CA VAL A 45 -1.73 10.57 8.28
C VAL A 45 -0.75 10.02 9.31
N VAL A 46 -1.24 9.46 10.41
CA VAL A 46 -0.42 8.85 11.47
C VAL A 46 0.43 7.69 10.94
N LEU A 47 -0.13 6.88 10.04
CA LEU A 47 0.54 5.71 9.50
C LEU A 47 1.57 6.01 8.40
N ILE A 48 1.61 7.21 7.83
CA ILE A 48 2.59 7.53 6.75
C ILE A 48 4.02 7.40 7.28
N PHE A 49 4.32 8.00 8.43
CA PHE A 49 5.66 7.97 9.03
C PHE A 49 6.18 6.55 9.32
N PRO A 50 5.48 5.69 10.08
CA PRO A 50 5.97 4.33 10.35
C PRO A 50 6.08 3.49 9.07
N ASN A 51 5.20 3.69 8.08
CA ASN A 51 5.34 3.03 6.78
C ASN A 51 6.61 3.47 6.06
N LEU A 52 6.87 4.78 5.94
CA LEU A 52 8.10 5.30 5.31
C LEU A 52 9.36 4.74 5.95
N VAL A 53 9.41 4.70 7.29
CA VAL A 53 10.57 4.14 8.01
C VAL A 53 10.74 2.65 7.71
N MET A 54 9.66 1.86 7.84
CA MET A 54 9.73 0.42 7.60
C MET A 54 10.06 0.06 6.15
N ASP A 55 9.41 0.72 5.19
CA ASP A 55 9.63 0.48 3.76
C ASP A 55 11.01 0.99 3.33
N GLY A 56 11.48 2.09 3.92
CA GLY A 56 12.83 2.62 3.72
C GLY A 56 13.91 1.65 4.19
N ILE A 57 13.83 1.18 5.44
CA ILE A 57 14.77 0.18 5.97
C ILE A 57 14.74 -1.12 5.15
N GLN A 58 13.55 -1.58 4.75
CA GLN A 58 13.41 -2.80 3.96
C GLN A 58 14.00 -2.64 2.56
N THR A 59 13.81 -1.48 1.93
CA THR A 59 14.38 -1.15 0.62
C THR A 59 15.91 -1.09 0.67
N LEU A 60 16.48 -0.37 1.65
CA LEU A 60 17.93 -0.19 1.78
C LEU A 60 18.69 -1.50 2.03
N ARG A 61 18.04 -2.50 2.65
CA ARG A 61 18.62 -3.83 2.89
C ARG A 61 18.64 -4.74 1.67
N LYS A 62 18.01 -4.35 0.55
CA LYS A 62 17.88 -5.20 -0.64
C LYS A 62 18.84 -4.77 -1.74
N PRO A 63 19.67 -5.67 -2.29
CA PRO A 63 20.56 -5.36 -3.40
C PRO A 63 19.79 -5.21 -4.73
N ALA A 64 20.42 -4.56 -5.72
CA ALA A 64 19.90 -4.39 -7.08
C ALA A 64 18.54 -3.65 -7.18
N LEU A 65 18.42 -2.56 -6.42
CA LEU A 65 17.29 -1.61 -6.52
C LEU A 65 17.21 -0.97 -7.90
N LEU A 66 18.36 -0.65 -8.52
CA LEU A 66 18.41 0.00 -9.82
C LEU A 66 17.74 -0.83 -10.93
N GLU A 67 17.97 -2.14 -10.93
CA GLU A 67 17.33 -3.08 -11.87
C GLU A 67 15.81 -3.11 -11.69
N THR A 68 15.36 -3.07 -10.43
CA THR A 68 13.92 -3.05 -10.09
C THR A 68 13.27 -1.76 -10.55
N LEU A 69 13.95 -0.62 -10.34
CA LEU A 69 13.53 0.69 -10.80
C LEU A 69 13.39 0.71 -12.33
N GLN A 70 14.42 0.24 -13.05
CA GLN A 70 14.40 0.21 -14.51
C GLN A 70 13.32 -0.71 -15.09
N ARG A 71 13.06 -1.85 -14.44
CA ARG A 71 12.01 -2.79 -14.87
C ARG A 71 10.61 -2.21 -14.68
N HIS A 72 10.35 -1.56 -13.55
CA HIS A 72 9.00 -1.14 -13.15
C HIS A 72 8.77 0.39 -13.18
N TRP A 73 9.63 1.17 -13.84
CA TRP A 73 9.54 2.63 -13.82
C TRP A 73 8.16 3.18 -14.24
N VAL A 74 7.50 2.56 -15.23
CA VAL A 74 6.15 2.95 -15.68
C VAL A 74 5.11 2.71 -14.58
N LEU A 75 5.20 1.56 -13.89
CA LEU A 75 4.34 1.24 -12.74
C LEU A 75 4.50 2.30 -11.64
N TYR A 76 5.74 2.76 -11.41
CA TYR A 76 6.02 3.79 -10.41
C TYR A 76 5.47 5.15 -10.79
N LEU A 77 5.70 5.62 -12.02
CA LEU A 77 5.17 6.91 -12.47
C LEU A 77 3.64 6.95 -12.44
N CYS A 78 2.99 5.92 -12.99
CA CYS A 78 1.53 5.84 -12.97
C CYS A 78 1.00 5.73 -11.54
N GLY A 79 1.70 5.01 -10.66
CA GLY A 79 1.32 4.92 -9.25
C GLY A 79 1.55 6.18 -8.45
N ILE A 80 2.57 6.99 -8.76
CA ILE A 80 2.73 8.34 -8.18
C ILE A 80 1.54 9.22 -8.58
N ALA A 81 1.20 9.26 -9.87
CA ALA A 81 0.04 10.01 -10.37
C ALA A 81 -1.27 9.51 -9.72
N GLY A 82 -1.45 8.20 -9.65
CA GLY A 82 -2.59 7.58 -9.00
C GLY A 82 -2.65 7.92 -7.51
N THR A 83 -1.52 7.91 -6.80
CA THR A 83 -1.44 8.24 -5.38
C THR A 83 -1.83 9.70 -5.12
N TYR A 84 -1.37 10.61 -5.98
CA TYR A 84 -1.78 12.02 -5.91
C TYR A 84 -3.30 12.15 -6.07
N LEU A 85 -3.87 11.54 -7.12
CA LEU A 85 -5.32 11.52 -7.35
C LEU A 85 -6.09 10.88 -6.18
N GLY A 86 -5.62 9.75 -5.68
CA GLY A 86 -6.24 9.05 -4.56
C GLY A 86 -6.18 9.86 -3.26
N THR A 87 -5.09 10.58 -3.02
CA THR A 87 -4.96 11.49 -1.87
C THR A 87 -5.86 12.72 -2.03
N GLN A 88 -6.06 13.22 -3.25
CA GLN A 88 -7.03 14.28 -3.52
C GLN A 88 -8.46 13.81 -3.21
N LEU A 89 -8.81 12.58 -3.60
CA LEU A 89 -10.10 11.98 -3.24
C LEU A 89 -10.24 11.82 -1.72
N LEU A 90 -9.17 11.48 -1.01
CA LEU A 90 -9.16 11.43 0.46
C LEU A 90 -9.52 12.79 1.10
N VAL A 91 -9.10 13.90 0.49
CA VAL A 91 -9.39 15.26 0.96
C VAL A 91 -10.84 15.67 0.67
N TRP A 92 -11.36 15.31 -0.50
CA TRP A 92 -12.68 15.76 -0.96
C TRP A 92 -13.85 14.93 -0.45
N PHE A 93 -13.64 13.63 -0.19
CA PHE A 93 -14.73 12.74 0.23
C PHE A 93 -14.86 12.67 1.77
N PRO A 94 -16.10 12.51 2.28
CA PRO A 94 -16.34 12.27 3.69
C PRO A 94 -15.81 10.90 4.13
N SER A 95 -15.35 10.82 5.38
CA SER A 95 -14.72 9.63 5.97
C SER A 95 -15.56 8.35 5.85
N GLU A 96 -16.88 8.46 5.93
CA GLU A 96 -17.82 7.33 5.81
C GLU A 96 -17.71 6.62 4.45
N LYS A 97 -17.64 7.40 3.36
CA LYS A 97 -17.51 6.85 1.99
C LYS A 97 -16.14 6.20 1.80
N LEU A 98 -15.09 6.80 2.38
CA LEU A 98 -13.73 6.28 2.32
C LEU A 98 -13.60 4.96 3.09
N LEU A 99 -14.26 4.84 4.25
CA LEU A 99 -14.35 3.59 5.01
C LEU A 99 -15.05 2.48 4.22
N LEU A 100 -16.12 2.80 3.49
CA LEU A 100 -16.80 1.85 2.62
C LEU A 100 -15.87 1.35 1.50
N VAL A 101 -15.12 2.26 0.86
CA VAL A 101 -14.11 1.89 -0.14
C VAL A 101 -13.03 0.99 0.45
N LEU A 102 -12.49 1.33 1.62
CA LEU A 102 -11.52 0.49 2.34
C LEU A 102 -12.09 -0.92 2.61
N GLY A 103 -13.33 -1.01 3.11
CA GLY A 103 -14.00 -2.28 3.37
C GLY A 103 -14.13 -3.14 2.12
N VAL A 104 -14.58 -2.57 1.00
CA VAL A 104 -14.67 -3.27 -0.29
C VAL A 104 -13.30 -3.77 -0.74
N VAL A 105 -12.25 -2.94 -0.65
CA VAL A 105 -10.89 -3.34 -1.03
C VAL A 105 -10.39 -4.52 -0.19
N VAL A 106 -10.64 -4.50 1.12
CA VAL A 106 -10.26 -5.60 2.03
C VAL A 106 -11.06 -6.87 1.71
N LEU A 107 -12.37 -6.79 1.48
CA LEU A 107 -13.18 -7.94 1.11
C LEU A 107 -12.73 -8.58 -0.19
N VAL A 108 -12.46 -7.77 -1.23
CA VAL A 108 -11.91 -8.25 -2.50
C VAL A 108 -10.56 -8.93 -2.29
N PHE A 109 -9.67 -8.34 -1.48
CA PHE A 109 -8.39 -8.96 -1.16
C PHE A 109 -8.53 -10.34 -0.53
N VAL A 110 -9.39 -10.46 0.48
CA VAL A 110 -9.64 -11.72 1.18
C VAL A 110 -10.24 -12.75 0.22
N ALA A 111 -11.25 -12.37 -0.57
CA ALA A 111 -11.88 -13.26 -1.55
C ALA A 111 -10.86 -13.81 -2.56
N VAL A 112 -10.01 -12.95 -3.12
CA VAL A 112 -8.97 -13.37 -4.07
C VAL A 112 -7.95 -14.31 -3.41
N ASN A 113 -7.50 -14.02 -2.19
CA ASN A 113 -6.54 -14.88 -1.48
C ASN A 113 -7.14 -16.25 -1.13
N VAL A 114 -8.39 -16.29 -0.66
CA VAL A 114 -9.07 -17.56 -0.32
C VAL A 114 -9.33 -18.40 -1.57
N SER A 115 -9.64 -17.78 -2.71
CA SER A 115 -9.88 -18.48 -3.97
C SER A 115 -8.62 -19.14 -4.56
N ARG A 116 -7.42 -18.89 -4.00
CA ARG A 116 -6.12 -19.39 -4.49
C ARG A 116 -5.91 -19.15 -6.00
N LEU A 117 -6.46 -18.04 -6.51
CA LEU A 117 -6.43 -17.74 -7.94
C LEU A 117 -4.99 -17.59 -8.42
N ARG A 118 -4.55 -18.50 -9.29
CA ARG A 118 -3.22 -18.45 -9.92
C ARG A 118 -3.29 -17.62 -11.19
N LEU A 119 -3.32 -16.31 -11.03
CA LEU A 119 -3.15 -15.39 -12.14
C LEU A 119 -1.72 -15.54 -12.69
N ARG A 120 -1.56 -15.62 -14.01
CA ARG A 120 -0.26 -15.59 -14.67
C ARG A 120 -0.30 -14.53 -15.76
N VAL A 121 0.59 -13.57 -15.66
CA VAL A 121 0.78 -12.52 -16.66
C VAL A 121 1.94 -12.93 -17.54
N ALA A 122 1.71 -12.98 -18.86
CA ALA A 122 2.79 -13.22 -19.81
C ALA A 122 3.80 -12.04 -19.76
N PRO A 123 5.12 -12.27 -19.87
CA PRO A 123 6.13 -11.20 -19.82
C PRO A 123 5.89 -10.05 -20.82
N ARG A 124 5.29 -10.37 -21.98
CA ARG A 124 4.93 -9.37 -23.00
C ARG A 124 3.84 -8.38 -22.54
N LEU A 125 2.97 -8.81 -21.63
CA LEU A 125 1.88 -8.00 -21.08
C LEU A 125 2.34 -7.14 -19.89
N GLU A 126 3.49 -7.44 -19.28
CA GLU A 126 4.02 -6.70 -18.13
C GLU A 126 4.11 -5.19 -18.42
N ARG A 127 4.65 -4.80 -19.58
CA ARG A 127 4.78 -3.38 -19.97
C ARG A 127 3.43 -2.70 -20.19
N TYR A 128 2.42 -3.44 -20.68
CA TYR A 128 1.09 -2.90 -20.95
C TYR A 128 0.20 -2.84 -19.70
N LEU A 129 0.40 -3.78 -18.77
CA LEU A 129 -0.34 -3.85 -17.51
C LEU A 129 0.26 -2.96 -16.42
N SER A 130 1.55 -2.65 -16.50
CA SER A 130 2.22 -1.75 -15.55
C SER A 130 1.53 -0.39 -15.39
N PRO A 131 1.18 0.37 -16.46
CA PRO A 131 0.48 1.65 -16.29
C PRO A 131 -0.89 1.55 -15.58
N PRO A 132 -1.86 0.73 -16.04
CA PRO A 132 -3.17 0.67 -15.40
C PRO A 132 -3.10 0.10 -13.98
N ILE A 133 -2.25 -0.88 -13.72
CA ILE A 133 -2.08 -1.45 -12.38
C ILE A 133 -1.41 -0.46 -11.44
N GLY A 134 -0.38 0.24 -11.92
CA GLY A 134 0.30 1.28 -11.13
C GLY A 134 -0.68 2.38 -10.76
N LEU A 135 -1.43 2.90 -11.73
CA LEU A 135 -2.45 3.92 -11.49
C LEU A 135 -3.51 3.44 -10.48
N PHE A 136 -4.05 2.23 -10.68
CA PHE A 136 -5.09 1.68 -9.81
C PHE A 136 -4.58 1.43 -8.38
N ALA A 137 -3.38 0.86 -8.25
CA ALA A 137 -2.72 0.65 -6.96
C ALA A 137 -2.42 1.99 -6.27
N GLY A 138 -2.00 3.00 -7.04
CA GLY A 138 -1.78 4.36 -6.55
C GLY A 138 -3.06 5.01 -6.05
N VAL A 139 -4.13 5.00 -6.85
CA VAL A 139 -5.44 5.59 -6.45
C VAL A 139 -5.97 4.93 -5.20
N LEU A 140 -6.05 3.59 -5.19
CA LEU A 140 -6.55 2.87 -4.01
C LEU A 140 -5.61 3.03 -2.81
N GLY A 141 -4.29 3.03 -3.03
CA GLY A 141 -3.32 3.28 -1.96
C GLY A 141 -3.39 4.70 -1.40
N GLY A 142 -3.66 5.70 -2.23
CA GLY A 142 -3.86 7.09 -1.83
C GLY A 142 -5.12 7.26 -0.98
N VAL A 143 -6.23 6.63 -1.40
CA VAL A 143 -7.52 6.67 -0.72
C VAL A 143 -7.54 5.85 0.57
N THR A 144 -6.94 4.67 0.56
CA THR A 144 -7.10 3.67 1.63
C THR A 144 -5.84 3.40 2.43
N ASN A 145 -4.67 3.91 2.01
CA ASN A 145 -3.35 3.58 2.57
C ASN A 145 -2.95 2.11 2.37
N VAL A 146 -3.72 1.33 1.59
CA VAL A 146 -3.45 -0.10 1.32
C VAL A 146 -3.13 -0.35 -0.16
N PRO A 147 -1.97 0.10 -0.70
CA PRO A 147 -1.54 -0.25 -2.06
C PRO A 147 -1.05 -1.70 -2.19
N GLY A 148 -0.83 -2.38 -1.05
CA GLY A 148 -0.20 -3.69 -1.00
C GLY A 148 -0.99 -4.79 -1.66
N THR A 149 -2.31 -4.78 -1.48
CA THR A 149 -3.25 -5.74 -2.05
C THR A 149 -3.06 -5.89 -3.56
N GLN A 150 -3.01 -4.78 -4.29
CA GLN A 150 -3.02 -4.72 -5.74
C GLN A 150 -1.63 -5.07 -6.30
N LEU A 151 -0.57 -4.52 -5.68
CA LEU A 151 0.80 -4.77 -6.08
C LEU A 151 1.24 -6.22 -5.79
N VAL A 152 0.81 -6.79 -4.66
CA VAL A 152 1.05 -8.21 -4.33
C VAL A 152 0.44 -9.11 -5.38
N LEU A 153 -0.83 -8.87 -5.75
CA LEU A 153 -1.51 -9.67 -6.78
C LEU A 153 -0.79 -9.57 -8.13
N TYR A 154 -0.36 -8.37 -8.51
CA TYR A 154 0.36 -8.16 -9.76
C TYR A 154 1.73 -8.86 -9.79
N PHE A 155 2.55 -8.65 -8.78
CA PHE A 155 3.88 -9.27 -8.71
C PHE A 155 3.83 -10.79 -8.53
N TYR A 156 2.80 -11.30 -7.84
CA TYR A 156 2.52 -12.74 -7.80
C TYR A 156 2.16 -13.27 -9.19
N ALA A 157 1.35 -12.53 -9.95
CA ALA A 157 0.97 -12.91 -11.30
C ALA A 157 2.13 -12.87 -12.31
N LEU A 158 3.14 -12.02 -12.08
CA LEU A 158 4.39 -12.02 -12.84
C LEU A 158 5.30 -13.21 -12.50
N GLY A 159 5.00 -13.97 -11.46
CA GLY A 159 5.77 -15.16 -11.07
C GLY A 159 7.18 -14.84 -10.55
N MET A 160 7.35 -13.67 -9.92
CA MET A 160 8.64 -13.24 -9.38
C MET A 160 9.17 -14.21 -8.31
N GLY A 161 10.50 -14.37 -8.28
CA GLY A 161 11.16 -15.04 -7.17
C GLY A 161 10.97 -14.29 -5.85
N LYS A 162 11.09 -14.98 -4.71
CA LYS A 162 10.82 -14.42 -3.37
C LYS A 162 11.60 -13.11 -3.11
N ASP A 163 12.88 -13.06 -3.45
CA ASP A 163 13.71 -11.88 -3.21
C ASP A 163 13.35 -10.70 -4.10
N GLU A 164 13.10 -10.96 -5.39
CA GLU A 164 12.65 -9.94 -6.32
C GLU A 164 11.26 -9.39 -5.94
N PHE A 165 10.36 -10.27 -5.52
CA PHE A 165 9.03 -9.90 -5.06
C PHE A 165 9.07 -8.98 -3.84
N ILE A 166 9.80 -9.38 -2.78
CA ILE A 166 9.91 -8.57 -1.56
C ILE A 166 10.57 -7.22 -1.87
N ARG A 167 11.62 -7.22 -2.71
CA ARG A 167 12.32 -6.00 -3.13
C ARG A 167 11.40 -5.06 -3.91
N SER A 168 10.67 -5.59 -4.89
CA SER A 168 9.75 -4.80 -5.72
C SER A 168 8.63 -4.21 -4.90
N ILE A 169 8.07 -4.97 -3.94
CA ILE A 169 7.06 -4.46 -3.01
C ILE A 169 7.61 -3.35 -2.13
N ALA A 170 8.73 -3.58 -1.45
CA ALA A 170 9.33 -2.61 -0.54
C ALA A 170 9.55 -1.27 -1.23
N PHE A 171 10.15 -1.32 -2.42
CA PHE A 171 10.44 -0.14 -3.22
C PHE A 171 9.15 0.53 -3.73
N SER A 172 8.16 -0.24 -4.19
CA SER A 172 6.87 0.31 -4.61
C SER A 172 6.17 1.05 -3.48
N PHE A 173 6.14 0.47 -2.28
CA PHE A 173 5.50 1.08 -1.11
C PHE A 173 6.24 2.34 -0.71
N LEU A 174 7.57 2.32 -0.69
CA LEU A 174 8.37 3.50 -0.38
C LEU A 174 8.06 4.64 -1.35
N VAL A 175 8.06 4.38 -2.67
CA VAL A 175 7.78 5.38 -3.70
C VAL A 175 6.36 5.95 -3.54
N TYR A 176 5.36 5.09 -3.36
CA TYR A 176 3.97 5.55 -3.22
C TYR A 176 3.76 6.28 -1.89
N LYS A 177 4.44 5.87 -0.82
CA LYS A 177 4.39 6.56 0.48
C LYS A 177 5.04 7.94 0.43
N LEU A 178 6.15 8.09 -0.28
CA LEU A 178 6.76 9.39 -0.50
C LEU A 178 5.83 10.30 -1.31
N ALA A 179 5.22 9.78 -2.37
CA ALA A 179 4.22 10.52 -3.15
C ALA A 179 3.01 10.93 -2.29
N GLN A 180 2.50 10.01 -1.47
CA GLN A 180 1.39 10.29 -0.55
C GLN A 180 1.77 11.34 0.49
N PHE A 181 2.96 11.25 1.09
CA PHE A 181 3.45 12.23 2.06
C PHE A 181 3.52 13.64 1.46
N ILE A 182 4.12 13.79 0.28
CA ILE A 182 4.18 15.07 -0.45
C ILE A 182 2.78 15.59 -0.76
N SER A 183 1.87 14.71 -1.19
CA SER A 183 0.48 15.07 -1.53
C SER A 183 -0.28 15.57 -0.30
N VAL A 184 -0.15 14.87 0.84
CA VAL A 184 -0.78 15.22 2.11
C VAL A 184 -0.28 16.58 2.62
N ILE A 185 1.03 16.85 2.52
CA ILE A 185 1.59 18.18 2.85
C ILE A 185 1.00 19.25 1.93
N SER A 186 0.97 18.98 0.62
CA SER A 186 0.49 19.93 -0.40
C SER A 186 -0.98 20.30 -0.23
N PHE A 187 -1.80 19.39 0.31
CA PHE A 187 -3.21 19.63 0.62
C PHE A 187 -3.47 20.19 2.04
N GLY A 188 -2.42 20.50 2.81
CA GLY A 188 -2.56 21.11 4.14
C GLY A 188 -3.14 20.18 5.20
N LEU A 189 -3.02 18.86 5.03
CA LEU A 189 -3.55 17.87 5.99
C LEU A 189 -2.67 17.70 7.25
N LEU A 190 -1.49 18.31 7.28
CA LEU A 190 -0.49 18.19 8.36
C LEU A 190 -0.29 19.50 9.16
N THR A 191 -1.08 20.53 8.89
CA THR A 191 -1.07 21.85 9.55
C THR A 191 -2.39 22.09 10.26
#